data_AF-A0A7C2AZI2-F1
#
_entry.id   AF-A0A7C2AZI2-F1
#
_cell.length_a   1.000
_cell.length_b   1.000
_cell.length_c   1.000
_cell.angle_alpha   90.00
_cell.angle_beta   90.00
_cell.angle_gamma   90.00
#
_symmetry.space_group_name_H-M   'P 1'
#
loop_
_entity.id
_entity.type
_entity.pdbx_description
1 polymer ?
#
loop_
_entity_poly.entity_id
_entity_poly.type
_entity_poly.pdbx_seq_one_letter_code
_entity_poly.pdbx_strand_id
1 'polypeptide(L)' 'RDELEALRLVDYMGLSQEEAAKRMEVSRGTVWRLLDSGRKKIVAMLVEHKELIVKDRGIHQKG' A
#
# COMPACT_ATOMS: atom_id res chain seq x y z
N ARG A 1 -6.78 -1.21 1.74
CA ARG A 1 -6.44 0.22 1.84
C ARG A 1 -5.14 0.39 2.61
N ASP A 2 -5.03 -0.31 3.75
CA ASP A 2 -3.92 -0.12 4.70
C ASP A 2 -2.56 -0.62 4.18
N GLU A 3 -2.52 -1.73 3.43
CA GLU A 3 -1.29 -2.20 2.78
C GLU A 3 -0.77 -1.19 1.76
N LEU A 4 -1.66 -0.66 0.92
CA LEU A 4 -1.30 0.35 -0.08
C LEU A 4 -0.79 1.62 0.58
N GLU A 5 -1.41 2.04 1.69
CA GLU A 5 -0.94 3.22 2.43
C GLU A 5 0.43 3.00 3.08
N ALA A 6 0.68 1.83 3.67
CA ALA A 6 1.98 1.48 4.21
C ALA A 6 3.07 1.48 3.12
N LEU A 7 2.80 0.83 1.98
CA LEU A 7 3.69 0.83 0.80
C LEU A 7 3.92 2.25 0.28
N ARG A 8 2.88 3.09 0.22
CA ARG A 8 2.98 4.47 -0.25
C ARG A 8 3.88 5.30 0.65
N LEU A 9 3.74 5.19 1.97
CA LEU A 9 4.55 5.98 2.91
C LEU A 9 6.00 5.51 2.92
N VAL A 10 6.24 4.20 2.98
CA VAL A 10 7.61 3.66 3.14
C VAL A 10 8.31 3.50 1.80
N ASP A 11 7.72 2.74 0.88
CA ASP A 11 8.39 2.35 -0.35
C ASP A 11 8.33 3.43 -1.44
N TYR A 12 7.27 4.26 -1.46
CA TYR A 12 7.13 5.33 -2.45
C TYR A 12 7.60 6.70 -1.93
N MET A 13 7.25 7.09 -0.70
CA MET A 13 7.64 8.39 -0.12
C MET A 13 8.97 8.34 0.66
N GLY A 14 9.54 7.16 0.89
CA GLY A 14 10.83 7.00 1.55
C GLY A 14 10.83 7.24 3.06
N LEU A 15 9.66 7.19 3.72
CA LEU A 15 9.59 7.31 5.18
C LEU A 15 10.11 6.03 5.85
N SER A 16 10.65 6.17 7.05
CA SER A 16 10.90 5.02 7.92
C SER A 16 9.59 4.34 8.35
N GLN A 17 9.66 3.07 8.74
CA GLN A 17 8.48 2.36 9.27
C GLN A 17 7.93 3.00 10.55
N GLU A 18 8.78 3.67 11.33
CA GLU A 18 8.38 4.39 12.54
C GLU A 18 7.58 5.65 12.21
N GLU A 19 8.02 6.44 11.22
CA GLU A 19 7.28 7.61 10.75
C GLU A 19 5.96 7.22 10.10
N ALA A 20 5.96 6.14 9.31
CA ALA A 20 4.73 5.59 8.74
C ALA A 20 3.76 5.11 9.84
N ALA A 21 4.26 4.44 10.89
CA ALA A 21 3.44 3.97 12.00
C ALA A 21 2.76 5.12 12.74
N LYS A 22 3.50 6.21 13.01
CA LYS A 22 2.96 7.43 13.59
C LYS A 22 1.88 8.06 12.72
N ARG A 23 2.12 8.15 11.40
CA ARG A 23 1.18 8.77 10.46
C ARG A 23 -0.08 7.94 10.18
N MET A 24 0.04 6.62 10.31
CA MET A 24 -1.07 5.68 10.19
C MET A 24 -1.79 5.41 11.52
N GLU A 25 -1.32 5.99 12.63
CA GLU A 25 -1.85 5.79 13.98
C GLU A 25 -1.93 4.30 14.39
N VAL A 26 -0.89 3.53 14.05
CA VAL A 26 -0.77 2.10 14.37
C VAL A 26 0.61 1.76 14.93
N SER A 27 0.78 0.54 15.43
CA SER A 27 2.09 0.06 15.86
C SER A 27 3.06 -0.13 14.68
N ARG A 28 4.36 0.04 14.92
CA ARG A 28 5.42 -0.34 13.95
C ARG A 28 5.30 -1.79 13.48
N GLY A 29 4.91 -2.71 14.36
CA GLY A 29 4.67 -4.12 13.99
C GLY A 29 3.47 -4.31 13.07
N THR A 30 2.47 -3.43 13.13
CA THR A 30 1.37 -3.38 12.17
C THR A 30 1.86 -2.92 10.80
N VAL A 31 2.66 -1.84 10.74
CA VAL A 31 3.27 -1.38 9.48
C VAL A 31 4.12 -2.47 8.85
N TRP A 32 4.96 -3.15 9.64
CA TRP A 32 5.77 -4.26 9.13
C TRP A 32 4.92 -5.36 8.48
N ARG A 33 3.83 -5.81 9.13
CA ARG A 33 2.92 -6.82 8.57
C ARG A 33 2.21 -6.35 7.29
N LEU A 34 1.81 -5.07 7.25
CA LEU A 34 1.17 -4.46 6.07
C LEU A 34 2.14 -4.39 4.89
N LEU A 35 3.40 -4.01 5.13
CA LEU A 35 4.44 -4.00 4.12
C LEU A 35 4.76 -5.40 3.61
N ASP A 36 4.94 -6.38 4.50
CA ASP A 36 5.20 -7.78 4.12
C ASP A 36 4.08 -8.32 3.24
N SER A 37 2.83 -8.18 3.67
CA SER A 37 1.65 -8.62 2.90
C SER A 37 1.52 -7.87 1.57
N GLY A 38 1.68 -6.55 1.57
CA GLY A 38 1.59 -5.72 0.37
C GLY A 38 2.66 -6.07 -0.67
N ARG A 39 3.92 -6.21 -0.25
CA ARG A 39 5.03 -6.59 -1.14
C ARG A 39 4.82 -7.99 -1.71
N LYS A 40 4.39 -8.96 -0.90
CA LYS A 40 4.05 -10.32 -1.37
C LYS A 40 2.99 -10.29 -2.47
N LYS A 41 1.94 -9.48 -2.32
CA LYS A 41 0.89 -9.35 -3.35
C LYS A 41 1.41 -8.75 -4.65
N ILE A 42 2.24 -7.71 -4.58
CA ILE A 42 2.88 -7.11 -5.77
C ILE A 42 3.79 -8.11 -6.46
N VAL A 43 4.67 -8.79 -5.70
CA VAL A 43 5.59 -9.80 -6.25
C VAL A 43 4.82 -10.97 -6.87
N ALA A 44 3.81 -11.51 -6.17
CA ALA A 44 2.98 -12.59 -6.69
C ALA A 44 2.26 -12.20 -7.98
N MET A 45 1.77 -10.96 -8.08
CA MET A 45 1.14 -10.46 -9.30
C MET A 45 2.12 -10.46 -10.49
N LEU A 46 3.37 -10.05 -10.27
CA LEU A 46 4.41 -10.08 -11.30
C LEU A 46 4.83 -11.50 -11.69
N VAL A 47 5.02 -12.39 -10.71
CA VAL A 47 5.43 -13.78 -10.91
C VAL A 47 4.35 -14.60 -11.62
N GLU A 48 3.08 -14.37 -11.28
CA GLU A 48 1.94 -15.12 -11.83
C GLU A 48 1.32 -14.44 -13.06
N HIS A 49 1.96 -13.41 -13.62
CA HIS A 49 1.49 -12.65 -14.78
C HIS A 49 0.06 -12.12 -14.63
N LYS A 50 -0.31 -11.69 -13.42
CA LYS A 50 -1.63 -11.11 -13.13
C LYS A 50 -1.67 -9.63 -13.51
N GLU A 51 -2.86 -9.17 -13.90
CA GLU A 51 -3.08 -7.76 -14.27
C GLU A 51 -3.17 -6.85 -13.03
N LEU A 52 -2.57 -5.66 -13.12
CA LEU A 52 -2.78 -4.57 -12.16
C LEU A 52 -3.94 -3.69 -12.63
N ILE A 53 -5.05 -3.70 -11.90
CA ILE A 53 -6.20 -2.85 -12.18
C ILE A 53 -6.24 -1.71 -11.18
N VAL A 54 -5.97 -0.48 -11.65
CA VAL A 54 -6.21 0.74 -10.87
C VAL A 54 -7.58 1.27 -11.25
N LYS A 55 -8.56 1.09 -10.35
CA LYS A 55 -9.89 1.66 -10.55
C LYS A 55 -9.84 3.16 -10.30
N ASP A 56 -10.26 3.93 -11.30
CA ASP A 56 -10.43 5.37 -11.15
C ASP A 56 -11.47 5.64 -10.04
N ARG A 57 -11.18 6.60 -9.16
CA ARG A 57 -12.17 7.04 -8.17
C ARG A 57 -13.07 8.04 -8.87
N GLY A 58 -14.03 7.51 -9.64
CA GLY A 58 -14.99 8.24 -10.47
C GLY A 58 -14.97 9.75 -10.31
N ILE A 59 -14.38 10.43 -11.30
CA ILE A 59 -14.75 11.81 -11.57
C ILE A 59 -16.27 11.80 -11.71
N HIS A 60 -16.96 12.60 -10.91
CA HIS A 60 -18.42 12.61 -10.83
C HIS A 60 -19.02 12.63 -12.24
N GLN A 61 -19.74 11.56 -12.61
CA GLN A 61 -20.74 11.67 -13.66
C GLN A 61 -21.86 12.56 -13.11
N LYS A 62 -21.71 13.88 -13.28
CA LYS A 62 -22.84 14.80 -13.27
C LYS A 62 -23.42 14.78 -14.68
N GLY A 63 -24.37 13.87 -14.90
CA GLY A 63 -25.46 14.05 -15.86
C GLY A 63 -26.62 14.72 -15.17
#